data_AF-A0A8J6WI82-F1
#
_entry.id   AF-A0A8J6WI82-F1
#
_cell.length_a   1.000
_cell.length_b   1.000
_cell.length_c   1.000
_cell.angle_alpha   90.00
_cell.angle_beta   90.00
_cell.angle_gamma   90.00
#
_symmetry.space_group_name_H-M   'P 1'
#
loop_
_entity.id
_entity.type
_entity.pdbx_description
1 polymer ?
#
loop_
_entity_poly.entity_id
_entity_poly.type
_entity_poly.pdbx_seq_one_letter_code
_entity_poly.pdbx_strand_id
1 'polypeptide(L)'
;MPTLSSTFSVPRWLQTSALGLTLGLVAGCENYPATGNTVTTGTYEATATVTQTWQVDYARSFDRRQTIHQEIFESNSLVNRNGVRPEGAATGPDDNGLYWPALPPRPTADELEARKREAIEQRTDPMVLKDVKYAITFDYNGQRRTLPTTRTVYREASSAFADQQALEVTFGPGEQSIGAARRIANFDR
;
A
#
# COMPACT_ATOMS: atom_id res chain seq x y z
N MET A 1 75.62 -5.77 -17.93
CA MET A 1 74.84 -5.16 -19.02
C MET A 1 73.36 -5.43 -18.74
N PRO A 2 72.48 -4.42 -18.67
CA PRO A 2 71.13 -4.57 -18.10
C PRO A 2 70.03 -4.71 -19.17
N THR A 3 68.93 -5.39 -18.83
CA THR A 3 67.65 -5.30 -19.57
C THR A 3 66.45 -5.42 -18.62
N LEU A 4 65.95 -4.25 -18.22
CA LEU A 4 64.56 -3.77 -18.08
C LEU A 4 63.48 -4.69 -17.46
N SER A 5 63.14 -4.40 -16.21
CA SER A 5 61.81 -4.59 -15.62
C SER A 5 60.84 -3.52 -16.15
N SER A 6 59.62 -3.89 -16.53
CA SER A 6 58.54 -2.96 -16.88
C SER A 6 57.38 -3.09 -15.90
N THR A 7 57.21 -2.04 -15.09
CA THR A 7 56.10 -1.81 -14.17
C THR A 7 55.00 -1.08 -14.94
N PHE A 8 53.79 -1.63 -15.02
CA PHE A 8 52.63 -0.90 -15.53
C PHE A 8 51.88 -0.23 -14.38
N SER A 9 52.03 1.09 -14.30
CA SER A 9 51.16 1.99 -13.54
C SER A 9 49.83 2.17 -14.27
N VAL A 10 48.71 1.96 -13.58
CA VAL A 10 47.38 2.38 -14.05
C VAL A 10 47.08 3.75 -13.44
N PRO A 11 46.72 4.77 -14.26
CA PRO A 11 46.53 6.11 -13.78
C PRO A 11 45.18 6.31 -13.06
N ARG A 12 45.27 7.12 -12.01
CA ARG A 12 44.22 7.56 -11.09
C ARG A 12 43.58 8.84 -11.62
N TRP A 13 42.55 8.74 -12.46
CA TRP A 13 41.64 9.85 -12.80
C TRP A 13 40.53 9.36 -13.74
N LEU A 14 39.36 9.07 -13.17
CA LEU A 14 38.05 9.58 -13.57
C LEU A 14 37.00 8.83 -12.75
N GLN A 15 36.80 9.36 -11.55
CA GLN A 15 35.57 9.19 -10.80
C GLN A 15 34.39 9.60 -11.68
N THR A 16 33.37 8.77 -11.77
CA THR A 16 32.00 9.25 -11.93
C THR A 16 31.14 8.51 -10.92
N SER A 17 30.78 9.25 -9.89
CA SER A 17 29.72 8.93 -8.96
C SER A 17 28.43 8.66 -9.76
N ALA A 18 27.91 7.45 -9.67
CA ALA A 18 26.53 7.17 -10.04
C ALA A 18 25.81 6.71 -8.78
N LEU A 19 25.15 7.67 -8.14
CA LEU A 19 24.16 7.46 -7.10
C LEU A 19 23.16 6.41 -7.57
N GLY A 20 23.12 5.29 -6.86
CA GLY A 20 22.07 4.30 -7.02
C GLY A 20 20.73 4.90 -6.62
N LEU A 21 19.88 5.18 -7.60
CA LEU A 21 18.45 5.42 -7.39
C LEU A 21 17.73 4.11 -7.66
N THR A 22 17.68 3.26 -6.63
CA THR A 22 16.75 2.13 -6.58
C THR A 22 15.36 2.69 -6.24
N LEU A 23 14.59 3.09 -7.24
CA LEU A 23 13.13 3.15 -7.11
C LEU A 23 12.57 1.77 -7.46
N GLY A 24 12.71 0.83 -6.51
CA GLY A 24 11.80 -0.29 -6.42
C GLY A 24 10.53 0.21 -5.74
N LEU A 25 9.39 0.13 -6.43
CA LEU A 25 8.08 0.24 -5.81
C LEU A 25 7.98 -0.89 -4.77
N VAL A 26 8.33 -0.56 -3.54
CA VAL A 26 7.97 -1.37 -2.40
C VAL A 26 6.46 -1.23 -2.32
N ALA A 27 5.71 -2.25 -2.74
CA ALA A 27 4.43 -2.54 -2.10
C ALA A 27 4.79 -2.89 -0.65
N GLY A 28 5.13 -1.87 0.13
CA GLY A 28 5.49 -2.01 1.51
C GLY A 28 4.24 -2.53 2.18
N CYS A 29 4.33 -3.71 2.79
CA CYS A 29 3.51 -3.99 3.94
C CYS A 29 3.84 -2.87 4.93
N GLU A 30 3.08 -1.78 4.90
CA GLU A 30 3.26 -0.66 5.81
C GLU A 30 3.14 -1.24 7.22
N ASN A 31 4.28 -1.32 7.91
CA ASN A 31 4.37 -1.85 9.24
C ASN A 31 4.60 -0.68 10.18
N TYR A 32 3.62 -0.47 11.05
CA TYR A 32 3.65 0.56 12.07
C TYR A 32 3.92 -0.16 13.40
N PRO A 33 5.16 -0.26 13.88
CA PRO A 33 5.42 -0.89 15.17
C PRO A 33 4.80 -0.05 16.28
N ALA A 34 4.21 -0.68 17.29
CA ALA A 34 3.69 0.01 18.47
C ALA A 34 4.85 0.49 19.36
N THR A 35 5.20 1.77 19.27
CA THR A 35 6.38 2.34 19.94
C THR A 35 6.08 3.55 20.82
N GLY A 36 4.90 4.16 20.66
CA GLY A 36 4.53 5.43 21.28
C GLY A 36 3.58 5.28 22.45
N ASN A 37 2.96 6.41 22.81
CA ASN A 37 1.97 6.49 23.86
C ASN A 37 0.70 5.72 23.51
N THR A 38 -0.09 5.47 24.54
CA THR A 38 -1.36 4.74 24.44
C THR A 38 -2.51 5.63 24.86
N VAL A 39 -3.64 5.51 24.16
CA VAL A 39 -4.86 6.30 24.40
C VAL A 39 -6.06 5.37 24.36
N THR A 40 -6.96 5.49 25.34
CA THR A 40 -8.26 4.82 25.30
C THR A 40 -9.33 5.79 24.81
N THR A 41 -10.14 5.33 23.85
CA THR A 41 -11.24 6.11 23.28
C THR A 41 -12.50 5.26 23.14
N GLY A 42 -13.65 5.83 23.52
CA GLY A 42 -14.97 5.29 23.20
C GLY A 42 -15.53 5.79 21.86
N THR A 43 -14.86 6.76 21.22
CA THR A 43 -15.28 7.37 19.96
C THR A 43 -14.18 7.19 18.91
N TYR A 44 -14.39 6.21 18.04
CA TYR A 44 -13.46 5.93 16.95
C TYR A 44 -14.18 5.37 15.72
N GLU A 45 -13.48 5.42 14.59
CA GLU A 45 -13.90 4.83 13.33
C GLU A 45 -12.69 4.16 12.67
N ALA A 46 -12.81 2.88 12.36
CA ALA A 46 -11.86 2.12 11.58
C ALA A 46 -12.28 2.12 10.11
N THR A 47 -11.40 2.56 9.23
CA THR A 47 -11.64 2.60 7.79
C THR A 47 -10.64 1.76 7.03
N ALA A 48 -11.11 1.05 6.01
CA ALA A 48 -10.28 0.41 5.00
C ALA A 48 -10.75 0.86 3.62
N THR A 49 -9.94 1.68 2.95
CA THR A 49 -10.18 2.08 1.58
C THR A 49 -9.58 1.03 0.67
N VAL A 50 -10.44 0.28 0.00
CA VAL A 50 -10.02 -0.75 -0.95
C VAL A 50 -10.12 -0.21 -2.36
N THR A 51 -9.12 -0.48 -3.19
CA THR A 51 -9.06 -0.01 -4.59
C THR A 51 -8.73 -1.18 -5.51
N GLN A 52 -9.49 -1.30 -6.60
CA GLN A 52 -9.23 -2.25 -7.68
C GLN A 52 -8.89 -1.47 -8.93
N THR A 53 -7.74 -1.79 -9.51
CA THR A 53 -7.19 -1.06 -10.64
C THR A 53 -6.74 -2.03 -11.72
N TRP A 54 -7.10 -1.75 -12.97
CA TRP A 54 -6.54 -2.50 -14.09
C TRP A 54 -5.09 -2.10 -14.34
N GLN A 55 -4.23 -3.11 -14.45
CA GLN A 55 -2.82 -2.99 -14.73
C GLN A 55 -2.45 -3.87 -15.92
N VAL A 56 -1.54 -3.40 -16.75
CA VAL A 56 -0.91 -4.18 -17.82
C VAL A 56 0.58 -3.88 -17.84
N ASP A 57 1.39 -4.91 -18.03
CA ASP A 57 2.82 -4.77 -18.21
C ASP A 57 3.16 -4.85 -19.70
N TYR A 58 4.08 -3.99 -20.14
CA TYR A 58 4.53 -3.86 -21.52
C TYR A 58 6.05 -3.99 -21.59
N ALA A 59 6.56 -4.70 -22.60
CA ALA A 59 7.98 -4.84 -22.84
C ALA A 59 8.27 -5.31 -24.27
N ARG A 60 9.45 -4.98 -24.81
CA ARG A 60 9.96 -5.63 -26.04
C ARG A 60 10.21 -7.14 -25.84
N SER A 61 10.66 -7.51 -24.65
CA SER A 61 10.80 -8.88 -24.15
C SER A 61 10.60 -8.89 -22.63
N PHE A 62 9.98 -9.94 -22.11
CA PHE A 62 9.77 -10.14 -20.68
C PHE A 62 10.93 -10.88 -19.98
N ASP A 63 12.02 -11.19 -20.70
CA ASP A 63 13.19 -11.88 -20.15
C ASP A 63 14.01 -11.00 -19.19
N ARG A 64 13.87 -9.68 -19.31
CA ARG A 64 14.61 -8.69 -18.50
C ARG A 64 13.63 -7.76 -17.80
N ARG A 65 13.53 -7.84 -16.47
CA ARG A 65 12.62 -6.99 -15.69
C ARG A 65 12.79 -5.49 -15.92
N GLN A 66 14.00 -5.04 -16.23
CA GLN A 66 14.33 -3.62 -16.47
C GLN A 66 13.67 -3.04 -17.72
N THR A 67 13.27 -3.89 -18.68
CA THR A 67 12.59 -3.47 -19.90
C THR A 67 11.06 -3.51 -19.77
N ILE A 68 10.56 -4.00 -18.65
CA ILE A 68 9.12 -4.05 -18.36
C ILE A 68 8.72 -2.71 -17.77
N HIS A 69 7.72 -2.08 -18.39
CA HIS A 69 7.03 -0.95 -17.80
C HIS A 69 5.57 -1.29 -17.57
N GLN A 70 5.03 -0.69 -16.52
CA GLN A 70 3.68 -0.93 -16.06
C GLN A 70 2.80 0.25 -16.43
N GLU A 71 1.62 -0.02 -16.98
CA GLU A 71 0.60 0.97 -17.25
C GLU A 71 -0.65 0.69 -16.41
N ILE A 72 -1.23 1.76 -15.91
CA ILE A 72 -2.44 1.75 -15.08
C ILE A 72 -3.60 2.33 -15.90
N PHE A 73 -4.75 1.69 -15.77
CA PHE A 73 -6.02 2.06 -16.40
C PHE A 73 -7.05 2.43 -15.32
N GLU A 74 -8.33 2.28 -15.63
CA GLU A 74 -9.43 2.61 -14.74
C GLU A 74 -9.35 1.90 -13.38
N SER A 75 -9.84 2.61 -12.36
CA SER A 75 -9.85 2.15 -10.97
C SER A 75 -11.17 2.45 -10.29
N ASN A 76 -11.67 1.51 -9.49
CA ASN A 76 -12.79 1.74 -8.58
C ASN A 76 -12.32 1.59 -7.13
N SER A 77 -12.87 2.42 -6.24
CA SER A 77 -12.56 2.36 -4.81
C SER A 77 -13.83 2.33 -3.95
N LEU A 78 -13.69 1.76 -2.74
CA LEU A 78 -14.77 1.65 -1.76
C LEU A 78 -14.21 1.80 -0.36
N VAL A 79 -14.91 2.56 0.48
CA VAL A 79 -14.52 2.73 1.89
C VAL A 79 -15.33 1.79 2.77
N ASN A 80 -14.64 0.86 3.41
CA ASN A 80 -15.22 -0.02 4.43
C ASN A 80 -15.11 0.68 5.78
N ARG A 81 -16.23 0.88 6.50
CA ARG A 81 -16.26 1.53 7.82
C ARG A 81 -16.69 0.52 8.89
N ASN A 82 -15.84 0.32 9.89
CA ASN A 82 -16.07 -0.55 11.05
C ASN A 82 -16.55 -1.97 10.70
N GLY A 83 -16.11 -2.54 9.56
CA GLY A 83 -16.55 -3.84 9.08
C GLY A 83 -18.03 -3.93 8.65
N VAL A 84 -18.76 -2.82 8.64
CA VAL A 84 -20.15 -2.76 8.16
C VAL A 84 -20.17 -2.74 6.64
N ARG A 85 -21.10 -3.49 6.03
CA ARG A 85 -21.27 -3.52 4.57
C ARG A 85 -21.56 -2.12 4.03
N PRO A 86 -20.67 -1.55 3.19
CA PRO A 86 -20.92 -0.25 2.58
C PRO A 86 -21.87 -0.36 1.38
N GLU A 87 -22.54 0.74 1.06
CA GLU A 87 -23.24 0.90 -0.21
C GLU A 87 -22.26 0.84 -1.38
N GLY A 88 -22.65 0.19 -2.49
CA GLY A 88 -21.75 -0.02 -3.64
C GLY A 88 -20.84 -1.25 -3.53
N ALA A 89 -20.93 -2.03 -2.45
CA ALA A 89 -20.28 -3.35 -2.36
C ALA A 89 -20.90 -4.33 -3.38
N ALA A 90 -20.09 -4.71 -4.37
CA ALA A 90 -20.53 -5.59 -5.45
C ALA A 90 -20.59 -7.07 -5.04
N THR A 91 -19.81 -7.47 -4.04
CA THR A 91 -19.74 -8.83 -3.51
C THR A 91 -19.84 -8.84 -1.99
N GLY A 92 -19.95 -10.03 -1.40
CA GLY A 92 -19.79 -10.22 0.04
C GLY A 92 -18.36 -9.88 0.52
N PRO A 93 -18.12 -9.91 1.84
CA PRO A 93 -16.78 -9.65 2.36
C PRO A 93 -15.82 -10.75 1.91
N ASP A 94 -14.55 -10.40 1.68
CA ASP A 94 -13.48 -11.37 1.43
C ASP A 94 -12.99 -12.04 2.73
N ASP A 95 -11.95 -12.88 2.65
CA ASP A 95 -11.34 -13.55 3.82
C ASP A 95 -10.80 -12.56 4.87
N ASN A 96 -10.58 -11.31 4.48
CA ASN A 96 -10.16 -10.22 5.36
C ASN A 96 -11.33 -9.43 5.93
N GLY A 97 -12.58 -9.79 5.61
CA GLY A 97 -13.77 -9.07 6.05
C GLY A 97 -14.00 -7.78 5.26
N LEU A 98 -13.33 -7.59 4.11
CA LEU A 98 -13.41 -6.39 3.31
C LEU A 98 -14.40 -6.56 2.15
N TYR A 99 -15.29 -5.60 2.01
CA TYR A 99 -16.18 -5.48 0.86
C TYR A 99 -15.48 -4.73 -0.25
N TRP A 100 -15.58 -5.26 -1.47
CA TRP A 100 -14.95 -4.70 -2.66
C TRP A 100 -15.97 -4.01 -3.57
N PRO A 101 -15.57 -2.91 -4.26
CA PRO A 101 -16.40 -2.30 -5.29
C PRO A 101 -16.58 -3.25 -6.48
N ALA A 102 -17.47 -2.88 -7.41
CA ALA A 102 -17.48 -3.51 -8.72
C ALA A 102 -16.14 -3.26 -9.42
N LEU A 103 -15.69 -4.23 -10.23
CA LEU A 103 -14.51 -4.03 -11.07
C LEU A 103 -14.74 -2.84 -12.02
N PRO A 104 -13.73 -1.98 -12.23
CA PRO A 104 -13.82 -0.98 -13.28
C PRO A 104 -13.95 -1.65 -14.66
N PRO A 105 -14.47 -0.95 -15.68
CA PRO A 105 -14.51 -1.46 -17.04
C PRO A 105 -13.14 -1.98 -17.47
N ARG A 106 -13.11 -3.18 -18.07
CA ARG A 106 -11.85 -3.73 -18.59
C ARG A 106 -11.36 -2.85 -19.74
N PRO A 107 -10.05 -2.49 -19.79
CA PRO A 107 -9.52 -1.71 -20.89
C PRO A 107 -9.76 -2.41 -22.23
N THR A 108 -10.14 -1.62 -23.23
CA THR A 108 -10.42 -2.06 -24.58
C THR A 108 -9.13 -2.37 -25.36
N ALA A 109 -9.24 -3.11 -26.46
CA ALA A 109 -8.09 -3.41 -27.30
C ALA A 109 -7.39 -2.13 -27.81
N ASP A 110 -8.15 -1.13 -28.21
CA ASP A 110 -7.63 0.14 -28.74
C ASP A 110 -6.89 0.94 -27.65
N GLU A 111 -7.43 0.99 -26.43
CA GLU A 111 -6.75 1.63 -25.30
C GLU A 111 -5.43 0.92 -24.95
N LEU A 112 -5.39 -0.40 -25.06
CA LEU A 112 -4.20 -1.20 -24.78
C LEU A 112 -3.12 -0.97 -25.84
N GLU A 113 -3.50 -0.93 -27.12
CA GLU A 113 -2.55 -0.65 -28.21
C GLU A 113 -2.04 0.79 -28.15
N ALA A 114 -2.89 1.77 -27.80
CA ALA A 114 -2.51 3.17 -27.66
C ALA A 114 -1.52 3.43 -26.51
N ARG A 115 -1.40 2.52 -25.54
CA ARG A 115 -0.45 2.63 -24.41
C ARG A 115 0.92 2.05 -24.71
N LYS A 116 1.11 1.31 -25.81
CA LYS A 116 2.45 0.89 -26.25
C LYS A 116 3.29 2.11 -26.57
N ARG A 117 4.53 2.13 -26.06
CA ARG A 117 5.52 3.15 -26.40
C ARG A 117 6.15 2.88 -27.76
N GLU A 118 6.20 1.60 -28.14
CA GLU A 118 6.73 1.18 -29.43
C GLU A 118 5.92 0.04 -30.02
N ALA A 119 5.81 0.00 -31.35
CA ALA A 119 5.02 -1.00 -32.06
C ALA A 119 5.49 -2.46 -31.82
N ILE A 120 6.76 -2.66 -31.46
CA ILE A 120 7.35 -3.97 -31.18
C ILE A 120 7.09 -4.48 -29.75
N GLU A 121 6.47 -3.67 -28.89
CA GLU A 121 6.18 -4.09 -27.52
C GLU A 121 5.07 -5.15 -27.47
N GLN A 122 5.34 -6.16 -26.66
CA GLN A 122 4.37 -7.15 -26.22
C GLN A 122 3.77 -6.69 -24.90
N ARG A 123 2.60 -7.23 -24.56
CA ARG A 123 1.90 -6.92 -23.31
C ARG A 123 1.41 -8.18 -22.63
N THR A 124 1.27 -8.12 -21.31
CA THR A 124 0.53 -9.13 -20.56
C THR A 124 -0.98 -8.95 -20.74
N ASP A 125 -1.75 -9.95 -20.31
CA ASP A 125 -3.19 -9.75 -20.15
C ASP A 125 -3.47 -8.74 -19.04
N PRO A 126 -4.51 -7.88 -19.19
CA PRO A 126 -4.98 -7.03 -18.10
C PRO A 126 -5.22 -7.83 -16.82
N MET A 127 -4.56 -7.39 -15.76
CA MET A 127 -4.66 -7.96 -14.42
C MET A 127 -5.21 -6.92 -13.44
N VAL A 128 -5.92 -7.38 -12.42
CA VAL A 128 -6.47 -6.49 -11.39
C VAL A 128 -5.47 -6.37 -10.25
N LEU A 129 -4.93 -5.18 -10.06
CA LEU A 129 -4.19 -4.82 -8.86
C LEU A 129 -5.18 -4.44 -7.75
N LYS A 130 -5.04 -5.07 -6.59
CA LYS A 130 -5.81 -4.76 -5.39
C LYS A 130 -4.93 -4.03 -4.39
N ASP A 131 -5.39 -2.86 -3.92
CA ASP A 131 -4.73 -2.06 -2.88
C ASP A 131 -5.69 -1.85 -1.71
N VAL A 132 -5.14 -1.80 -0.49
CA VAL A 132 -5.93 -1.54 0.72
C VAL A 132 -5.18 -0.59 1.65
N LYS A 133 -5.81 0.54 1.96
CA LYS A 133 -5.30 1.53 2.90
C LYS A 133 -6.14 1.52 4.16
N TYR A 134 -5.52 1.21 5.29
CA TYR A 134 -6.19 1.18 6.59
C TYR A 134 -5.91 2.45 7.37
N ALA A 135 -6.92 2.95 8.08
CA ALA A 135 -6.77 4.07 8.99
C ALA A 135 -7.71 3.95 10.20
N ILE A 136 -7.32 4.57 11.31
CA ILE A 136 -8.18 4.79 12.48
C ILE A 136 -8.40 6.28 12.63
N THR A 137 -9.65 6.68 12.75
CA THR A 137 -10.06 8.03 13.13
C THR A 137 -10.54 8.02 14.57
N PHE A 138 -10.03 8.90 15.42
CA PHE A 138 -10.39 8.98 16.84
C PHE A 138 -10.15 10.38 17.40
N ASP A 139 -10.77 10.67 18.53
CA ASP A 139 -10.60 11.95 19.21
C ASP A 139 -9.40 11.88 20.18
N TYR A 140 -8.47 12.83 20.06
CA TYR A 140 -7.26 12.94 20.88
C TYR A 140 -6.99 14.41 21.19
N ASN A 141 -6.88 14.76 22.47
CA ASN A 141 -6.68 16.15 22.93
C ASN A 141 -7.71 17.14 22.36
N GLY A 142 -8.97 16.72 22.26
CA GLY A 142 -10.07 17.53 21.69
C GLY A 142 -10.02 17.70 20.16
N GLN A 143 -9.10 17.03 19.47
CA GLN A 143 -8.99 17.03 18.02
C GLN A 143 -9.27 15.65 17.44
N ARG A 144 -10.09 15.60 16.38
CA ARG A 144 -10.30 14.37 15.62
C ARG A 144 -9.12 14.13 14.69
N ARG A 145 -8.39 13.03 14.89
CA ARG A 145 -7.21 12.66 14.09
C ARG A 145 -7.50 11.39 13.31
N THR A 146 -7.04 11.34 12.06
CA THR A 146 -7.04 10.13 11.22
C THR A 146 -5.60 9.71 10.99
N LEU A 147 -5.23 8.51 11.42
CA LEU A 147 -3.87 7.99 11.30
C LEU A 147 -3.86 6.65 10.55
N PRO A 148 -2.86 6.43 9.69
CA PRO A 148 -2.71 5.16 8.97
C PRO A 148 -2.39 4.03 9.95
N THR A 149 -2.77 2.82 9.57
CA THR A 149 -2.56 1.63 10.41
C THR A 149 -2.45 0.35 9.58
N THR A 150 -2.41 -0.80 10.25
CA THR A 150 -2.33 -2.13 9.63
C THR A 150 -3.70 -2.81 9.58
N ARG A 151 -3.80 -3.86 8.76
CA ARG A 151 -4.96 -4.77 8.73
C ARG A 151 -5.33 -5.29 10.12
N THR A 152 -4.35 -5.68 10.93
CA THR A 152 -4.59 -6.28 12.26
C THR A 152 -5.28 -5.28 13.17
N VAL A 153 -4.82 -4.02 13.20
CA VAL A 153 -5.44 -2.95 13.98
C VAL A 153 -6.86 -2.65 13.49
N TYR A 154 -7.05 -2.56 12.16
CA TYR A 154 -8.38 -2.37 11.58
C TYR A 154 -9.37 -3.47 12.00
N ARG A 155 -8.94 -4.74 11.98
CA ARG A 155 -9.75 -5.89 12.37
C ARG A 155 -10.12 -5.85 13.84
N GLU A 156 -9.17 -5.53 14.71
CA GLU A 156 -9.43 -5.40 16.14
C GLU A 156 -10.42 -4.26 16.41
N ALA A 157 -10.21 -3.09 15.82
CA ALA A 157 -11.08 -1.93 15.98
C ALA A 157 -12.51 -2.19 15.44
N SER A 158 -12.63 -2.84 14.29
CA SER A 158 -13.95 -3.20 13.72
C SER A 158 -14.68 -4.21 14.60
N SER A 159 -13.96 -5.16 15.20
CA SER A 159 -14.53 -6.14 16.12
C SER A 159 -14.99 -5.47 17.42
N ALA A 160 -14.14 -4.61 18.00
CA ALA A 160 -14.49 -3.80 19.16
C ALA A 160 -15.73 -2.94 18.90
N PHE A 161 -15.88 -2.39 17.68
CA PHE A 161 -17.04 -1.57 17.32
C PHE A 161 -18.32 -2.41 17.27
N ALA A 162 -18.25 -3.60 16.68
CA ALA A 162 -19.38 -4.54 16.64
C ALA A 162 -19.85 -4.93 18.06
N ASP A 163 -18.91 -5.07 18.99
CA ASP A 163 -19.16 -5.40 20.39
C ASP A 163 -19.46 -4.16 21.27
N GLN A 164 -19.53 -2.96 20.69
CA GLN A 164 -19.74 -1.67 21.38
C GLN A 164 -18.69 -1.38 22.49
N GLN A 165 -17.46 -1.83 22.29
CA GLN A 165 -16.35 -1.69 23.22
C GLN A 165 -15.54 -0.42 22.95
N ALA A 166 -14.89 0.10 23.98
CA ALA A 166 -13.87 1.12 23.79
C ALA A 166 -12.62 0.49 23.15
N LEU A 167 -11.83 1.32 22.50
CA LEU A 167 -10.58 0.93 21.87
C LEU A 167 -9.44 1.63 22.57
N GLU A 168 -8.47 0.86 23.01
CA GLU A 168 -7.16 1.39 23.35
C GLU A 168 -6.26 1.29 22.12
N VAL A 169 -5.69 2.42 21.71
CA VAL A 169 -4.77 2.52 20.58
C VAL A 169 -3.37 2.89 21.07
N THR A 170 -2.36 2.26 20.49
CA THR A 170 -0.95 2.60 20.73
C THR A 170 -0.35 3.22 19.48
N PHE A 171 0.21 4.41 19.64
CA PHE A 171 0.85 5.14 18.55
C PHE A 171 2.07 4.38 18.01
N GLY A 172 2.27 4.51 16.71
CA GLY A 172 3.51 4.13 16.05
C GLY A 172 4.60 5.22 16.12
N PRO A 173 5.67 5.10 15.34
CA PRO A 173 6.79 6.03 15.36
C PRO A 173 6.34 7.48 15.13
N GLY A 174 6.81 8.38 15.99
CA GLY A 174 6.51 9.81 15.92
C GLY A 174 5.04 10.19 16.06
N GLU A 175 4.17 9.30 16.56
CA GLU A 175 2.71 9.50 16.62
C GLU A 175 2.05 9.79 15.26
N GLN A 176 2.63 9.23 14.18
CA GLN A 176 2.18 9.41 12.80
C GLN A 176 1.36 8.21 12.28
N SER A 177 1.16 7.18 13.09
CA SER A 177 0.41 5.97 12.76
C SER A 177 -0.15 5.32 14.03
N ILE A 178 -1.05 4.36 13.88
CA ILE A 178 -1.45 3.46 14.97
C ILE A 178 -0.77 2.11 14.75
N GLY A 179 0.07 1.70 15.70
CA GLY A 179 0.84 0.47 15.58
C GLY A 179 0.19 -0.74 16.23
N ALA A 180 -0.64 -0.53 17.25
CA ALA A 180 -1.45 -1.58 17.86
C ALA A 180 -2.78 -1.01 18.34
N ALA A 181 -3.76 -1.89 18.48
CA ALA A 181 -4.99 -1.60 19.19
C ALA A 181 -5.41 -2.83 19.99
N ARG A 182 -6.13 -2.59 21.09
CA ARG A 182 -6.78 -3.62 21.89
C ARG A 182 -8.18 -3.16 22.29
N ARG A 183 -9.14 -4.06 22.23
CA ARG A 183 -10.49 -3.80 22.74
C ARG A 183 -10.54 -3.80 24.26
N ILE A 184 -11.34 -2.92 24.83
CA ILE A 184 -11.51 -2.75 26.28
C ILE A 184 -12.98 -3.03 26.64
N ALA A 185 -13.19 -4.11 27.39
CA ALA A 185 -14.53 -4.61 27.72
C ALA A 185 -15.33 -3.72 28.68
N ASN A 186 -14.65 -2.93 29.53
CA ASN A 186 -15.27 -2.03 30.50
C ASN A 186 -14.70 -0.62 30.31
N PHE A 187 -15.50 0.27 29.73
CA PHE A 187 -15.21 1.70 29.70
C PHE A 187 -16.27 2.41 30.55
N ASP A 188 -15.90 2.75 31.79
CA ASP A 188 -16.73 3.63 32.61
C ASP A 188 -16.74 5.01 31.93
N ARG A 189 -17.93 5.43 31.53
CA ARG A 189 -18.18 6.63 30.74
C ARG A 189 -18.30 7.87 31.62
#